data_AF-A0A554VCM2-F1
#
_entry.id   AF-A0A554VCM2-F1
#
_cell.length_a   1.000
_cell.length_b   1.000
_cell.length_c   1.000
_cell.angle_alpha   90.00
_cell.angle_beta   90.00
_cell.angle_gamma   90.00
#
_symmetry.space_group_name_H-M   'P 1'
#
loop_
_entity.id
_entity.type
_entity.pdbx_description
1 polymer ?
#
loop_
_entity_poly.entity_id
_entity_poly.type
_entity_poly.pdbx_seq_one_letter_code
_entity_poly.pdbx_strand_id
1 'polypeptide(L)'
;MKTPIAIRSRNNLVNILSLCVGLTFITTWLPLLRALFDGKSYSWGMSYYGISFSGKGLTLDYTILIVFAFLYFLFFYSFNWVKNRLIFYVLIIWWWFHSFGNLLYDIIKNGDTVFHGDTLNIHVSISTIIIPLAIASMLLVVTIIYKDRKLPNTNIPWSRLNNIKALIVLSPLVLQMILFVIGEPHGITDSIAVIITIIQCFVVHLIFKPTKVKSS
;
A
#
# COMPACT_ATOMS: atom_id res chain seq x y z
N MET A 1 20.92 -18.72 7.76
CA MET A 1 19.85 -17.84 8.31
C MET A 1 18.68 -18.70 8.76
N LYS A 2 18.05 -18.39 9.91
CA LYS A 2 16.84 -19.10 10.37
C LYS A 2 15.65 -18.71 9.49
N THR A 3 14.90 -19.70 9.01
CA THR A 3 13.69 -19.49 8.20
C THR A 3 12.63 -18.74 9.02
N PRO A 4 12.03 -17.64 8.51
CA PRO A 4 10.93 -16.98 9.18
C PRO A 4 9.77 -17.95 9.45
N ILE A 5 9.08 -17.77 10.58
CA ILE A 5 7.94 -18.59 10.97
C ILE A 5 6.71 -17.69 11.05
N ALA A 6 5.66 -18.05 10.31
CA ALA A 6 4.38 -17.37 10.42
C ALA A 6 3.72 -17.80 11.74
N ILE A 7 3.38 -16.80 12.55
CA ILE A 7 2.80 -16.96 13.88
C ILE A 7 1.28 -16.78 13.90
N ARG A 8 0.64 -16.33 12.81
CA ARG A 8 -0.81 -16.14 12.73
C ARG A 8 -1.47 -17.03 11.69
N SER A 9 -2.66 -17.52 12.02
CA SER A 9 -3.51 -18.23 11.08
C SER A 9 -4.09 -17.28 10.02
N ARG A 10 -4.47 -17.84 8.87
CA ARG A 10 -5.13 -17.07 7.81
C ARG A 10 -6.48 -16.53 8.31
N ASN A 11 -6.74 -15.25 8.04
CA ASN A 11 -7.98 -14.58 8.42
C ASN A 11 -8.52 -13.78 7.22
N ASN A 12 -9.80 -13.98 6.90
CA ASN A 12 -10.46 -13.28 5.79
C ASN A 12 -10.51 -11.76 6.00
N LEU A 13 -10.61 -11.29 7.25
CA LEU A 13 -10.57 -9.85 7.54
C LEU A 13 -9.22 -9.24 7.23
N VAL A 14 -8.13 -9.97 7.51
CA VAL A 14 -6.78 -9.52 7.13
C VAL A 14 -6.62 -9.54 5.61
N ASN A 15 -7.27 -10.47 4.90
CA ASN A 15 -7.30 -10.45 3.44
C ASN A 15 -8.04 -9.21 2.90
N ILE A 16 -9.21 -8.88 3.44
CA ILE A 16 -9.97 -7.67 3.08
C ILE A 16 -9.13 -6.42 3.37
N LEU A 17 -8.58 -6.31 4.58
CA LEU A 17 -7.68 -5.21 4.95
C LEU A 17 -6.53 -5.11 3.96
N SER A 18 -5.89 -6.22 3.59
CA SER A 18 -4.74 -6.17 2.70
C SER A 18 -5.07 -5.63 1.29
N LEU A 19 -6.31 -5.80 0.82
CA LEU A 19 -6.78 -5.17 -0.42
C LEU A 19 -6.98 -3.66 -0.22
N CYS A 20 -7.57 -3.24 0.90
CA CYS A 20 -7.71 -1.82 1.25
C CYS A 20 -6.34 -1.13 1.39
N VAL A 21 -5.38 -1.82 2.01
CA VAL A 21 -3.99 -1.35 2.14
C VAL A 21 -3.35 -1.25 0.75
N GLY A 22 -3.59 -2.21 -0.14
CA GLY A 22 -3.14 -2.17 -1.53
C GLY A 22 -3.60 -0.92 -2.28
N LEU A 23 -4.86 -0.48 -2.10
CA LEU A 23 -5.37 0.77 -2.67
C LEU A 23 -4.55 1.98 -2.21
N THR A 24 -4.34 2.09 -0.90
CA THR A 24 -3.58 3.22 -0.33
C THR A 24 -2.09 3.13 -0.66
N PHE A 25 -1.55 1.92 -0.84
CA PHE A 25 -0.15 1.71 -1.16
C PHE A 25 0.21 2.26 -2.55
N ILE A 26 -0.77 2.37 -3.46
CA ILE A 26 -0.58 3.00 -4.78
C ILE A 26 -0.03 4.42 -4.64
N THR A 27 -0.49 5.20 -3.65
CA THR A 27 -0.06 6.60 -3.44
C THR A 27 1.40 6.72 -3.03
N THR A 28 2.03 5.61 -2.61
CA THR A 28 3.44 5.53 -2.27
C THR A 28 4.23 4.81 -3.36
N TRP A 29 3.79 3.61 -3.75
CA TRP A 29 4.55 2.72 -4.64
C TRP A 29 4.64 3.25 -6.08
N LEU A 30 3.54 3.79 -6.62
CA LEU A 30 3.54 4.34 -7.97
C LEU A 30 4.49 5.54 -8.11
N PRO A 31 4.39 6.61 -7.30
CA PRO A 31 5.33 7.72 -7.42
C PRO A 31 6.77 7.30 -7.08
N LEU A 32 6.96 6.32 -6.19
CA LEU A 32 8.30 5.78 -5.87
C LEU A 32 8.96 5.18 -7.12
N LEU A 33 8.26 4.31 -7.85
CA LEU A 33 8.80 3.67 -9.05
C LEU A 33 8.93 4.66 -10.22
N ARG A 34 7.94 5.52 -10.42
CA ARG A 34 7.99 6.51 -11.49
C ARG A 34 9.12 7.52 -11.28
N ALA A 35 9.28 8.08 -10.08
CA ALA A 35 10.41 8.99 -9.82
C ALA A 35 11.78 8.29 -9.92
N LEU A 36 11.84 6.98 -9.66
CA LEU A 36 13.06 6.18 -9.82
C LEU A 36 13.40 5.90 -11.30
N PHE A 37 12.40 5.57 -12.12
CA PHE A 37 12.61 5.08 -13.49
C PHE A 37 12.37 6.16 -14.57
N ASP A 38 11.32 6.97 -14.46
CA ASP A 38 11.07 8.11 -15.35
C ASP A 38 12.08 9.26 -15.08
N GLY A 39 12.61 9.32 -13.85
CA GLY A 39 13.54 10.36 -13.44
C GLY A 39 12.91 11.75 -13.53
N LYS A 40 13.61 12.69 -14.19
CA LYS A 40 13.23 14.12 -14.20
C LYS A 40 11.94 14.44 -14.97
N SER A 41 11.45 13.52 -15.81
CA SER A 41 10.20 13.71 -16.55
C SER A 41 8.96 13.55 -15.66
N TYR A 42 9.08 12.81 -14.55
CA TYR A 42 7.99 12.60 -13.62
C TYR A 42 8.02 13.60 -12.46
N SER A 43 6.92 14.32 -12.28
CA SER A 43 6.66 15.16 -11.12
C SER A 43 5.66 14.51 -10.19
N TRP A 44 5.89 14.60 -8.89
CA TRP A 44 4.96 14.17 -7.87
C TRP A 44 4.89 15.18 -6.73
N GLY A 45 3.80 15.14 -5.98
CA GLY A 45 3.61 15.94 -4.79
C GLY A 45 2.60 15.29 -3.87
N MET A 46 2.78 15.51 -2.57
CA MET A 46 1.82 15.15 -1.54
C MET A 46 1.85 16.18 -0.42
N SER A 47 0.67 16.47 0.15
CA SER A 47 0.56 17.12 1.44
C SER A 47 0.48 16.04 2.52
N TYR A 48 1.32 16.13 3.54
CA TYR A 48 1.30 15.24 4.70
C TYR A 48 1.17 16.06 5.99
N TYR A 49 -0.04 16.08 6.56
CA TYR A 49 -0.39 16.84 7.75
C TYR A 49 0.04 18.32 7.68
N GLY A 50 -0.16 18.94 6.51
CA GLY A 50 0.13 20.34 6.26
C GLY A 50 1.58 20.65 5.85
N ILE A 51 2.43 19.62 5.73
CA ILE A 51 3.77 19.73 5.16
C ILE A 51 3.73 19.22 3.72
N SER A 52 4.15 20.05 2.77
CA SER A 52 4.21 19.68 1.36
C SER A 52 5.53 19.01 1.04
N PHE A 53 5.47 17.82 0.44
CA PHE A 53 6.59 17.13 -0.18
C PHE A 53 6.38 17.10 -1.68
N SER A 54 7.38 17.47 -2.46
CA SER A 54 7.25 17.41 -3.92
C SER A 54 8.61 17.34 -4.61
N GLY A 55 8.61 16.83 -5.83
CA GLY A 55 9.85 16.75 -6.59
C GLY A 55 9.66 16.31 -8.04
N LYS A 56 10.73 16.48 -8.81
CA LYS A 56 10.87 15.93 -10.16
C LYS A 56 11.99 14.89 -10.14
N GLY A 57 11.65 13.62 -10.33
CA GLY A 57 12.58 12.50 -10.15
C GLY A 57 13.13 12.37 -8.72
N LEU A 58 14.39 11.98 -8.60
CA LEU A 58 15.08 11.78 -7.33
C LEU A 58 15.52 13.11 -6.71
N THR A 59 14.77 13.57 -5.71
CA THR A 59 15.02 14.77 -4.90
C THR A 59 15.14 14.39 -3.42
N LEU A 60 15.50 15.32 -2.52
CA LEU A 60 15.57 15.00 -1.09
C LEU A 60 14.20 14.55 -0.53
N ASP A 61 13.12 15.20 -0.98
CA ASP A 61 11.74 14.88 -0.63
C ASP A 61 11.37 13.43 -1.00
N TYR A 62 12.02 12.84 -2.01
CA TYR A 62 11.81 11.44 -2.41
C TYR A 62 12.03 10.44 -1.29
N THR A 63 12.89 10.76 -0.32
CA THR A 63 13.15 9.89 0.83
C THR A 63 11.90 9.57 1.66
N ILE A 64 10.89 10.45 1.66
CA ILE A 64 9.63 10.20 2.37
C ILE A 64 8.88 9.00 1.78
N LEU A 65 8.91 8.84 0.45
CA LEU A 65 8.31 7.71 -0.25
C LEU A 65 9.02 6.40 0.11
N ILE A 66 10.34 6.44 0.27
CA ILE A 66 11.13 5.27 0.73
C ILE A 66 10.71 4.87 2.15
N VAL A 67 10.58 5.85 3.06
CA VAL A 67 10.15 5.60 4.44
C VAL A 67 8.74 5.00 4.48
N PHE A 68 7.80 5.56 3.72
CA PHE A 68 6.45 5.01 3.64
C PHE A 68 6.44 3.61 3.01
N ALA A 69 7.19 3.38 1.94
CA ALA A 69 7.28 2.05 1.32
C ALA A 69 7.82 1.02 2.31
N PHE A 70 8.86 1.36 3.09
CA PHE A 70 9.38 0.50 4.15
C PHE A 70 8.31 0.19 5.22
N LEU A 71 7.57 1.20 5.68
CA LEU A 71 6.50 1.00 6.66
C LEU A 71 5.36 0.13 6.10
N TYR A 72 4.99 0.28 4.83
CA TYR A 72 4.03 -0.60 4.16
C TYR A 72 4.54 -2.05 4.07
N PHE A 73 5.80 -2.27 3.68
CA PHE A 73 6.37 -3.62 3.64
C PHE A 73 6.45 -4.25 5.02
N LEU A 74 6.86 -3.48 6.03
CA LEU A 74 6.84 -3.93 7.42
C LEU A 74 5.41 -4.25 7.87
N PHE A 75 4.42 -3.47 7.43
CA PHE A 75 3.02 -3.71 7.72
C PHE A 75 2.52 -5.01 7.09
N PHE A 76 2.77 -5.24 5.79
CA PHE A 76 2.43 -6.51 5.13
C PHE A 76 3.13 -7.71 5.78
N TYR A 77 4.41 -7.57 6.13
CA TYR A 77 5.16 -8.60 6.87
C TYR A 77 4.54 -8.86 8.24
N SER A 78 4.13 -7.80 8.94
CA SER A 78 3.54 -7.88 10.28
C SER A 78 2.24 -8.66 10.34
N PHE A 79 1.52 -8.85 9.22
CA PHE A 79 0.28 -9.62 9.20
C PHE A 79 0.48 -11.05 9.70
N ASN A 80 1.57 -11.71 9.33
CA ASN A 80 1.76 -13.13 9.65
C ASN A 80 3.07 -13.45 10.37
N TRP A 81 4.11 -12.62 10.22
CA TRP A 81 5.48 -13.04 10.54
C TRP A 81 6.07 -12.38 11.79
N VAL A 82 5.43 -11.35 12.34
CA VAL A 82 5.92 -10.64 13.52
C VAL A 82 5.29 -11.20 14.79
N LYS A 83 6.12 -11.81 15.64
CA LYS A 83 5.70 -12.44 16.92
C LYS A 83 5.00 -11.46 17.87
N ASN A 84 5.52 -10.24 17.99
CA ASN A 84 4.93 -9.22 18.85
C ASN A 84 3.70 -8.60 18.17
N ARG A 85 2.50 -8.93 18.68
CA ARG A 85 1.23 -8.45 18.11
C ARG A 85 1.06 -6.94 18.22
N LEU A 86 1.70 -6.31 19.22
CA LEU A 86 1.67 -4.86 19.38
C LEU A 86 2.24 -4.15 18.14
N ILE A 87 3.27 -4.70 17.50
CA ILE A 87 3.85 -4.12 16.28
C ILE A 87 2.81 -4.07 15.16
N PHE A 88 2.04 -5.15 14.96
CA PHE A 88 0.96 -5.16 13.98
C PHE A 88 -0.14 -4.12 14.34
N TYR A 89 -0.48 -3.97 15.62
CA TYR A 89 -1.47 -2.99 16.07
C TYR A 89 -1.02 -1.54 15.86
N VAL A 90 0.25 -1.25 16.13
CA VAL A 90 0.83 0.06 15.86
C VAL A 90 0.84 0.35 14.36
N LEU A 91 1.22 -0.62 13.53
CA LEU A 91 1.28 -0.44 12.08
C LEU A 91 -0.11 -0.30 11.43
N ILE A 92 -1.13 -1.01 11.91
CA ILE A 92 -2.50 -0.84 11.37
C ILE A 92 -3.10 0.52 11.77
N ILE A 93 -2.81 1.00 12.99
CA ILE A 93 -3.21 2.34 13.43
C ILE A 93 -2.47 3.40 12.62
N TRP A 94 -1.15 3.25 12.44
CA TRP A 94 -0.35 4.11 11.58
C TRP A 94 -0.91 4.15 10.15
N TRP A 95 -1.23 3.00 9.55
CA TRP A 95 -1.82 2.92 8.22
C TRP A 95 -3.12 3.73 8.12
N TRP A 96 -3.99 3.63 9.14
CA TRP A 96 -5.22 4.39 9.18
C TRP A 96 -4.97 5.90 9.22
N PHE A 97 -4.07 6.37 10.10
CA PHE A 97 -3.70 7.78 10.16
C PHE A 97 -3.03 8.28 8.89
N HIS A 98 -2.09 7.50 8.35
CA HIS A 98 -1.39 7.82 7.12
C HIS A 98 -2.35 7.96 5.92
N SER A 99 -3.33 7.05 5.80
CA SER A 99 -4.23 7.00 4.64
C SER A 99 -5.45 7.92 4.79
N PHE A 100 -6.12 7.86 5.94
CA PHE A 100 -7.37 8.60 6.18
C PHE A 100 -7.15 9.82 7.04
N GLY A 101 -6.34 9.71 8.09
CA GLY A 101 -6.05 10.84 8.98
C GLY A 101 -5.45 12.04 8.25
N ASN A 102 -4.57 11.79 7.27
CA ASN A 102 -4.01 12.84 6.42
C ASN A 102 -5.09 13.54 5.56
N LEU A 103 -5.96 12.77 4.89
CA LEU A 103 -7.04 13.32 4.08
C LEU A 103 -8.08 14.07 4.93
N LEU A 104 -8.42 13.55 6.10
CA LEU A 104 -9.32 14.21 7.05
C LEU A 104 -8.72 15.52 7.58
N TYR A 105 -7.42 15.54 7.88
CA TYR A 105 -6.73 16.77 8.25
C TYR A 105 -6.82 17.82 7.14
N ASP A 106 -6.60 17.42 5.89
CA ASP A 106 -6.68 18.29 4.73
C ASP A 106 -8.10 18.87 4.56
N ILE A 107 -9.13 18.04 4.64
CA ILE A 107 -10.55 18.46 4.61
C ILE A 107 -10.86 19.45 5.74
N ILE A 108 -10.41 19.18 6.97
CA ILE A 108 -10.66 20.03 8.13
C ILE A 108 -9.98 21.40 7.98
N LYS A 109 -8.74 21.42 7.46
CA LYS A 109 -7.92 22.64 7.38
C LYS A 109 -8.27 23.50 6.17
N ASN A 110 -8.43 22.87 5.01
CA ASN A 110 -8.56 23.55 3.73
C ASN A 110 -10.01 23.61 3.24
N GLY A 111 -10.94 22.95 3.93
CA GLY A 111 -12.32 22.79 3.51
C GLY A 111 -12.49 21.64 2.53
N ASP A 112 -13.73 21.41 2.14
CA ASP A 112 -14.07 20.33 1.24
C ASP A 112 -13.76 20.67 -0.22
N THR A 113 -13.20 19.70 -0.95
CA THR A 113 -13.00 19.82 -2.39
C THR A 113 -14.17 19.16 -3.11
N VAL A 114 -14.76 19.87 -4.07
CA VAL A 114 -15.90 19.37 -4.85
C VAL A 114 -15.40 18.92 -6.22
N PHE A 115 -15.65 17.65 -6.54
CA PHE A 115 -15.51 17.17 -7.91
C PHE A 115 -16.68 17.70 -8.75
N HIS A 116 -16.36 18.47 -9.78
CA HIS A 116 -17.33 19.05 -10.70
C HIS A 116 -17.38 18.19 -11.96
N GLY A 117 -18.46 17.43 -12.12
CA GLY A 117 -18.72 16.67 -13.34
C GLY A 117 -19.56 17.49 -14.31
N ASP A 118 -18.92 18.29 -15.17
CA ASP A 118 -19.60 19.22 -16.10
C ASP A 118 -20.63 18.54 -17.02
N THR A 119 -20.38 17.29 -17.41
CA THR A 119 -21.24 16.54 -18.34
C THR A 119 -22.56 16.06 -17.70
N LEU A 120 -22.58 15.83 -16.39
CA LEU A 120 -23.75 15.31 -15.68
C LEU A 120 -24.31 16.32 -14.64
N ASN A 121 -23.68 17.49 -14.51
CA ASN A 121 -23.93 18.49 -13.47
C ASN A 121 -24.00 17.89 -12.05
N ILE A 122 -23.16 16.87 -11.80
CA ILE A 122 -23.06 16.22 -10.50
C ILE A 122 -21.88 16.84 -9.75
N HIS A 123 -22.17 17.36 -8.57
CA HIS A 123 -21.21 17.93 -7.64
C HIS A 123 -21.02 16.95 -6.49
N VAL A 124 -19.91 16.23 -6.47
CA VAL A 124 -19.62 15.28 -5.38
C VAL A 124 -18.51 15.83 -4.52
N SER A 125 -18.87 16.14 -3.28
CA SER A 125 -17.94 16.40 -2.19
C SER A 125 -16.99 15.21 -2.00
N ILE A 126 -15.68 15.48 -1.97
CA ILE A 126 -14.69 14.45 -1.61
C ILE A 126 -14.96 13.96 -0.18
N SER A 127 -15.36 14.86 0.73
CA SER A 127 -15.72 14.50 2.11
C SER A 127 -16.84 13.47 2.19
N THR A 128 -17.84 13.53 1.31
CA THR A 128 -18.94 12.54 1.25
C THR A 128 -18.44 11.13 0.94
N ILE A 129 -17.30 10.97 0.29
CA ILE A 129 -16.68 9.67 0.01
C ILE A 129 -15.68 9.30 1.11
N ILE A 130 -14.79 10.22 1.47
CA ILE A 130 -13.67 9.95 2.37
C ILE A 130 -14.13 9.71 3.80
N ILE A 131 -15.09 10.47 4.33
CA ILE A 131 -15.54 10.33 5.73
C ILE A 131 -16.18 8.96 5.99
N PRO A 132 -17.15 8.47 5.19
CA PRO A 132 -17.70 7.13 5.38
C PRO A 132 -16.65 6.02 5.26
N LEU A 133 -15.73 6.14 4.30
CA LEU A 133 -14.65 5.16 4.12
C LEU A 133 -13.67 5.16 5.30
N ALA A 134 -13.36 6.32 5.87
CA ALA A 134 -12.50 6.44 7.04
C ALA A 134 -13.15 5.77 8.27
N ILE A 135 -14.45 5.98 8.49
CA ILE A 135 -15.23 5.36 9.57
C ILE A 135 -15.29 3.83 9.37
N ALA A 136 -15.67 3.37 8.17
CA ALA A 136 -15.74 1.94 7.86
C ALA A 136 -14.38 1.26 8.03
N SER A 137 -13.30 1.92 7.60
CA SER A 137 -11.94 1.43 7.79
C SER A 137 -11.56 1.39 9.26
N MET A 138 -11.94 2.38 10.07
CA MET A 138 -11.68 2.35 11.52
C MET A 138 -12.41 1.18 12.20
N LEU A 139 -13.67 0.93 11.84
CA LEU A 139 -14.42 -0.22 12.35
C LEU A 139 -13.75 -1.56 11.95
N LEU A 140 -13.22 -1.64 10.72
CA LEU A 140 -12.43 -2.80 10.27
C LEU A 140 -11.16 -2.96 11.13
N VAL A 141 -10.42 -1.88 11.39
CA VAL A 141 -9.21 -1.88 12.23
C VAL A 141 -9.54 -2.41 13.63
N VAL A 142 -10.55 -1.85 14.30
CA VAL A 142 -10.98 -2.26 15.65
C VAL A 142 -11.39 -3.73 15.65
N THR A 143 -12.18 -4.16 14.66
CA THR A 143 -12.64 -5.55 14.53
C THR A 143 -11.48 -6.52 14.34
N ILE A 144 -10.49 -6.15 13.53
CA ILE A 144 -9.29 -6.95 13.30
C ILE A 144 -8.47 -7.07 14.57
N ILE A 145 -8.20 -5.98 15.28
CA ILE A 145 -7.46 -6.01 16.54
C ILE A 145 -8.17 -6.91 17.55
N TYR A 146 -9.49 -6.76 17.71
CA TYR A 146 -10.28 -7.56 18.65
C TYR A 146 -10.24 -9.06 18.30
N LYS A 147 -10.42 -9.42 17.04
CA LYS A 147 -10.38 -10.82 16.59
C LYS A 147 -8.98 -11.40 16.63
N ASP A 148 -7.96 -10.62 16.25
CA ASP A 148 -6.56 -11.05 16.24
C ASP A 148 -6.14 -11.53 17.63
N ARG A 149 -6.49 -10.82 18.69
CA ARG A 149 -6.21 -11.21 20.10
C ARG A 149 -6.66 -12.63 20.45
N LYS A 150 -7.72 -13.13 19.80
CA LYS A 150 -8.29 -14.46 20.04
C LYS A 150 -7.75 -15.53 19.09
N LEU A 151 -6.98 -15.16 18.06
CA LEU A 151 -6.46 -16.13 17.10
C LEU A 151 -5.37 -17.00 17.72
N PRO A 152 -5.40 -18.32 17.49
CA PRO A 152 -4.33 -19.21 17.91
C PRO A 152 -3.05 -18.88 17.14
N ASN A 153 -1.92 -19.08 17.81
CA ASN A 153 -0.64 -19.01 17.12
C ASN A 153 -0.49 -20.21 16.18
N THR A 154 0.13 -19.99 15.03
CA THR A 154 0.52 -21.06 14.12
C THR A 154 2.03 -21.13 14.02
N ASN A 155 2.54 -22.20 13.42
CA ASN A 155 3.96 -22.36 13.16
C ASN A 155 4.12 -22.88 11.72
N ILE A 156 4.02 -21.96 10.76
CA ILE A 156 4.18 -22.28 9.34
C ILE A 156 5.50 -21.67 8.88
N PRO A 157 6.54 -22.46 8.55
CA PRO A 157 7.80 -21.91 8.09
C PRO A 157 7.66 -21.28 6.70
N TRP A 158 8.51 -20.30 6.42
CA TRP A 158 8.65 -19.72 5.08
C TRP A 158 9.04 -20.81 4.07
N SER A 159 8.21 -20.99 3.05
CA SER A 159 8.36 -22.09 2.10
C SER A 159 8.98 -21.63 0.78
N ARG A 160 9.44 -22.58 -0.05
CA ARG A 160 9.87 -22.29 -1.44
C ARG A 160 8.77 -21.60 -2.26
N LEU A 161 7.50 -21.90 -1.99
CA LEU A 161 6.38 -21.24 -2.66
C LEU A 161 6.29 -19.75 -2.33
N ASN A 162 6.71 -19.33 -1.13
CA ASN A 162 6.79 -17.91 -0.79
C ASN A 162 7.88 -17.21 -1.60
N ASN A 163 9.03 -17.85 -1.82
CA ASN A 163 10.08 -17.33 -2.70
C ASN A 163 9.59 -17.21 -4.15
N ILE A 164 8.87 -18.22 -4.65
CA ILE A 164 8.30 -18.18 -6.00
C ILE A 164 7.29 -17.04 -6.13
N LYS A 165 6.42 -16.83 -5.13
CA LYS A 165 5.50 -15.67 -5.12
C LYS A 165 6.25 -14.35 -5.14
N ALA A 166 7.30 -14.20 -4.33
CA ALA A 166 8.14 -13.01 -4.33
C ALA A 166 8.72 -12.76 -5.72
N LEU A 167 9.26 -13.80 -6.36
CA LEU A 167 9.84 -13.71 -7.69
C LEU A 167 8.79 -13.31 -8.73
N ILE A 168 7.61 -13.95 -8.73
CA ILE A 168 6.51 -13.62 -9.66
C ILE A 168 6.04 -12.18 -9.46
N VAL A 169 5.86 -11.74 -8.21
CA VAL A 169 5.32 -10.41 -7.91
C VAL A 169 6.34 -9.29 -8.12
N LEU A 170 7.63 -9.57 -7.95
CA LEU A 170 8.70 -8.59 -8.13
C LEU A 170 9.30 -8.62 -9.54
N SER A 171 9.16 -9.71 -10.29
CA SER A 171 9.66 -9.81 -11.69
C SER A 171 9.14 -8.70 -12.62
N PRO A 172 7.90 -8.19 -12.49
CA PRO A 172 7.43 -7.08 -13.31
C PRO A 172 8.25 -5.80 -13.12
N LEU A 173 9.03 -5.65 -12.03
CA LEU A 173 9.85 -4.45 -11.81
C LEU A 173 10.87 -4.23 -12.93
N VAL A 174 11.43 -5.31 -13.48
CA VAL A 174 12.36 -5.22 -14.62
C VAL A 174 11.63 -4.72 -15.85
N LEU A 175 10.43 -5.25 -16.11
CA LEU A 175 9.60 -4.80 -17.23
C LEU A 175 9.15 -3.35 -17.05
N GLN A 176 8.67 -2.99 -15.86
CA GLN A 176 8.27 -1.62 -15.51
C GLN A 176 9.44 -0.65 -15.70
N MET A 177 10.64 -0.99 -15.23
CA MET A 177 11.84 -0.18 -15.45
C MET A 177 12.11 0.06 -16.94
N ILE A 178 12.08 -0.99 -17.76
CA ILE A 178 12.29 -0.86 -19.21
C ILE A 178 11.20 0.02 -19.85
N LEU A 179 9.94 -0.22 -19.50
CA LEU A 179 8.81 0.54 -20.05
C LEU A 179 8.83 2.01 -19.65
N PHE A 180 9.19 2.33 -18.40
CA PHE A 180 9.30 3.70 -17.90
C PHE A 180 10.51 4.45 -18.47
N VAL A 181 11.65 3.77 -18.64
CA VAL A 181 12.87 4.39 -19.19
C VAL A 181 12.74 4.68 -20.69
N ILE A 182 12.10 3.79 -21.46
CA ILE A 182 11.98 3.91 -22.92
C ILE A 182 10.68 4.61 -23.34
N GLY A 183 9.65 4.52 -22.51
CA GLY A 183 8.32 5.04 -22.81
C GLY A 183 8.31 6.56 -22.93
N GLU A 184 7.57 7.06 -23.92
CA GLU A 184 7.25 8.48 -23.99
C GLU A 184 6.37 8.87 -22.80
N PRO A 185 6.59 10.04 -22.18
CA PRO A 185 5.73 10.53 -21.10
C PRO A 185 4.26 10.56 -21.55
N HIS A 186 3.37 9.95 -20.78
CA HIS A 186 1.94 9.81 -21.10
C HIS A 186 1.62 8.98 -22.37
N GLY A 187 2.60 8.28 -22.93
CA GLY A 187 2.41 7.34 -24.04
C GLY A 187 1.78 6.02 -23.61
N ILE A 188 1.54 5.14 -24.59
CA ILE A 188 0.97 3.80 -24.36
C ILE A 188 1.91 2.97 -23.47
N THR A 189 3.22 3.02 -23.73
CA THR A 189 4.24 2.29 -22.95
C THR A 189 4.25 2.69 -21.48
N ASP A 190 4.18 3.99 -21.18
CA ASP A 190 4.06 4.53 -19.82
C ASP A 190 2.76 4.05 -19.16
N SER A 191 1.64 4.12 -19.87
CA SER A 191 0.34 3.67 -19.39
C SER A 191 0.32 2.18 -19.00
N ILE A 192 0.98 1.33 -19.79
CA ILE A 192 1.12 -0.11 -19.49
C ILE A 192 1.94 -0.30 -18.20
N ALA A 193 3.06 0.41 -18.04
CA ALA A 193 3.89 0.34 -16.84
C ALA A 193 3.12 0.80 -15.58
N VAL A 194 2.33 1.86 -15.70
CA VAL A 194 1.44 2.33 -14.62
C VAL A 194 0.42 1.26 -14.23
N ILE A 195 -0.27 0.65 -15.20
CA ILE A 195 -1.26 -0.41 -14.93
C ILE A 195 -0.61 -1.60 -14.22
N ILE A 196 0.56 -2.06 -14.69
CA ILE A 196 1.32 -3.12 -14.04
C ILE A 196 1.64 -2.74 -12.60
N THR A 197 2.05 -1.49 -12.37
CA THR A 197 2.37 -0.96 -11.03
C THR A 197 1.15 -0.96 -10.11
N ILE A 198 -0.01 -0.54 -10.62
CA ILE A 198 -1.27 -0.56 -9.87
C ILE A 198 -1.62 -2.01 -9.49
N ILE A 199 -1.60 -2.94 -10.44
CA ILE A 199 -1.86 -4.37 -10.17
C ILE A 199 -0.88 -4.90 -9.13
N GLN A 200 0.41 -4.54 -9.23
CA GLN A 200 1.44 -4.95 -8.29
C GLN A 200 1.12 -4.50 -6.84
N CYS A 201 0.55 -3.30 -6.65
CA CYS A 201 0.14 -2.81 -5.34
C CYS A 201 -0.90 -3.72 -4.67
N PHE A 202 -1.81 -4.31 -5.45
CA PHE A 202 -2.83 -5.22 -4.93
C PHE A 202 -2.32 -6.63 -4.67
N VAL A 203 -1.24 -7.06 -5.31
CA VAL A 203 -0.73 -8.45 -5.17
C VAL A 203 0.51 -8.55 -4.28
N VAL A 204 1.17 -7.43 -3.93
CA VAL A 204 2.40 -7.43 -3.12
C VAL A 204 2.26 -8.12 -1.77
N HIS A 205 1.11 -7.95 -1.12
CA HIS A 205 0.80 -8.60 0.16
C HIS A 205 0.80 -10.14 0.07
N LEU A 206 0.61 -10.73 -1.12
CA LEU A 206 0.58 -12.18 -1.32
C LEU A 206 1.93 -12.83 -1.07
N ILE A 207 3.03 -12.08 -1.25
CA ILE A 207 4.40 -12.52 -0.90
C ILE A 207 4.43 -12.97 0.56
N PHE A 208 3.79 -12.19 1.44
CA PHE A 208 3.78 -12.38 2.88
C PHE A 208 2.68 -13.32 3.36
N LYS A 209 1.89 -13.95 2.48
CA LYS A 209 0.89 -14.94 2.91
C LYS A 209 1.54 -16.31 3.11
N PRO A 210 1.43 -16.93 4.31
CA PRO A 210 1.99 -18.25 4.55
C PRO A 210 1.33 -19.29 3.64
N THR A 211 2.13 -20.16 3.05
CA THR A 211 1.66 -21.27 2.20
C THR A 211 1.84 -22.56 2.97
N LYS A 212 0.78 -23.39 3.07
CA LYS A 212 0.91 -24.70 3.72
C LYS A 212 1.98 -25.49 2.97
N VAL A 213 2.98 -25.99 3.69
CA VAL A 213 3.92 -26.97 3.16
C VAL A 213 3.11 -28.26 3.01
N LYS A 214 2.95 -28.77 1.79
CA LYS A 214 2.47 -30.15 1.63
C LYS A 214 3.52 -31.03 2.32
N SER A 215 3.11 -31.79 3.34
CA SER A 215 3.95 -32.88 3.85
C SER A 215 4.16 -33.84 2.68
N SER A 216 5.39 -33.86 2.17
CA SER A 216 5.88 -34.89 1.25
C SER A 216 6.00 -36.20 2.00
#